data_AF-A0A7J3KXT9-F1
#
_entry.id   AF-A0A7J3KXT9-F1
#
_cell.length_a   1.000
_cell.length_b   1.000
_cell.length_c   1.000
_cell.angle_alpha   90.00
_cell.angle_beta   90.00
_cell.angle_gamma   90.00
#
_symmetry.space_group_name_H-M   'P 1'
#
loop_
_entity.id
_entity.type
_entity.pdbx_description
1 polymer ?
#
loop_
_entity_poly.entity_id
_entity_poly.type
_entity_poly.pdbx_seq_one_letter_code
_entity_poly.pdbx_strand_id
1 'polypeptide(L)'
;MFLRRTKKAYVSYCPAEVVTGVTQYPEKLTVEKIRHRLEDLGPLRLNSIRKLWASYMTRHLTEPEINLLQGRVGKSVFMAHYFNPSYLIDLKSRIERGVKGLFAMIAAVTGVTS
;
A
#
# COMPACT_ATOMS: atom_id res chain seq x y z
N MET A 1 6.87 3.65 -18.96
CA MET A 1 7.48 3.14 -17.70
C MET A 1 8.86 2.58 -18.02
N PHE A 2 9.94 3.20 -17.54
CA PHE A 2 11.31 2.70 -17.76
C PHE A 2 11.67 1.69 -16.65
N LEU A 3 11.77 0.40 -16.99
CA LEU A 3 12.19 -0.65 -16.06
C LEU A 3 13.69 -0.91 -16.23
N ARG A 4 14.47 -0.69 -15.16
CA ARG A 4 15.92 -0.96 -15.16
C ARG A 4 16.17 -2.47 -15.07
N ARG A 5 17.08 -2.99 -15.89
CA ARG A 5 17.37 -4.44 -16.04
C ARG A 5 17.78 -5.17 -14.76
N THR A 6 18.36 -4.48 -13.77
CA THR A 6 19.02 -5.10 -12.60
C THR A 6 18.28 -4.97 -11.28
N LYS A 7 17.16 -4.24 -11.22
CA LYS A 7 16.40 -4.05 -9.98
C LYS A 7 14.98 -4.55 -10.18
N LYS A 8 14.49 -5.31 -9.20
CA LYS A 8 13.09 -5.76 -9.18
C LYS A 8 12.20 -4.52 -9.09
N ALA A 9 11.30 -4.38 -10.06
CA ALA A 9 10.28 -3.35 -10.05
C ALA A 9 9.04 -3.90 -9.33
N TYR A 10 8.48 -3.08 -8.45
CA TYR A 10 7.28 -3.41 -7.69
C TYR A 10 6.20 -2.41 -8.05
N VAL A 11 5.00 -2.92 -8.29
CA VAL A 11 3.81 -2.11 -8.53
C VAL A 11 2.91 -2.27 -7.31
N SER A 12 2.50 -1.14 -6.73
CA SER A 12 1.60 -1.10 -5.59
C SER A 12 0.46 -0.14 -5.86
N TYR A 13 -0.52 -0.13 -4.97
CA TYR A 13 -1.66 0.76 -5.03
C TYR A 13 -1.45 1.98 -4.12
N CYS A 14 -1.82 3.16 -4.60
CA CYS A 14 -1.82 4.38 -3.82
C CYS A 14 -3.13 5.15 -4.08
N PRO A 15 -3.86 5.60 -3.04
CA PRO A 15 -5.03 6.47 -3.21
C PRO A 15 -4.66 7.77 -3.91
N ALA A 16 -5.56 8.28 -4.75
CA ALA A 16 -5.33 9.50 -5.53
C ALA A 16 -5.13 10.73 -4.62
N GLU A 17 -5.78 10.74 -3.45
CA GLU A 17 -5.69 11.79 -2.44
C GLU A 17 -4.26 11.88 -1.87
N VAL A 18 -3.60 10.74 -1.66
CA VAL A 18 -2.20 10.69 -1.20
C VAL A 18 -1.27 11.21 -2.29
N VAL A 19 -1.48 10.81 -3.55
CA VAL A 19 -0.68 11.32 -4.68
C VAL A 19 -0.84 12.83 -4.82
N THR A 20 -2.08 13.32 -4.72
CA THR A 20 -2.41 14.75 -4.79
C THR A 20 -1.75 15.50 -3.64
N GLY A 21 -1.87 15.01 -2.41
CA GLY A 21 -1.23 15.62 -1.23
C GLY A 21 0.28 15.69 -1.35
N VAL A 22 0.94 14.67 -1.90
CA VAL A 22 2.40 14.66 -2.11
C VAL A 22 2.81 15.61 -3.24
N THR A 23 2.05 15.66 -4.34
CA THR A 23 2.39 16.46 -5.52
C THR A 23 2.11 17.95 -5.36
N GLN A 24 1.10 18.31 -4.56
CA GLN A 24 0.72 19.70 -4.28
C GLN A 24 1.44 20.28 -3.06
N TYR A 25 2.23 19.49 -2.33
CA TYR A 25 2.93 19.96 -1.16
C TYR A 25 3.96 21.06 -1.54
N PRO A 26 3.99 22.20 -0.83
CA PRO A 26 4.69 23.41 -1.28
C PRO A 26 6.22 23.27 -1.34
N GLU A 27 6.78 22.30 -0.61
CA GLU A 27 8.22 22.02 -0.62
C GLU A 27 8.51 20.64 -1.23
N LYS A 28 9.74 20.48 -1.74
CA LYS A 28 10.20 19.17 -2.20
C LYS A 28 10.25 18.18 -1.03
N LEU A 29 9.40 17.16 -1.11
CA LEU A 29 9.42 16.00 -0.21
C LEU A 29 10.54 15.04 -0.62
N THR A 30 11.36 14.66 0.36
CA THR A 30 12.32 13.56 0.24
C THR A 30 11.95 12.47 1.23
N VAL A 31 12.40 11.24 0.97
CA VAL A 31 12.18 10.10 1.88
C VAL A 31 12.76 10.41 3.26
N GLU A 32 13.92 11.06 3.30
CA GLU A 32 14.60 11.48 4.51
C GLU A 32 13.79 12.50 5.31
N LYS A 33 13.21 13.52 4.66
CA LYS A 33 12.34 14.51 5.32
C LYS A 33 11.13 13.83 5.96
N ILE A 34 10.49 12.92 5.23
CA ILE A 34 9.34 12.17 5.75
C ILE A 34 9.78 11.30 6.92
N ARG A 35 10.90 10.58 6.80
CA ARG A 35 11.44 9.73 7.87
C ARG A 35 11.73 10.52 9.13
N HIS A 36 12.42 11.66 9.03
CA HIS A 36 12.74 12.49 10.18
C HIS A 36 11.49 13.00 10.90
N ARG A 37 10.52 13.54 10.15
CA ARG A 37 9.24 13.97 10.75
C ARG A 37 8.50 12.84 11.45
N LEU A 38 8.58 11.63 10.90
CA LEU A 38 7.96 10.46 11.49
C LEU A 38 8.73 9.97 12.73
N GLU A 39 10.06 10.13 12.78
CA GLU A 39 10.90 9.80 13.93
C GLU A 39 10.64 10.76 15.11
N ASP A 40 10.35 12.03 14.81
CA ASP A 40 9.97 13.04 15.81
C ASP A 40 8.65 12.69 16.53
N LEU A 41 7.76 11.94 15.87
CA LEU A 41 6.51 11.43 16.47
C LEU A 41 6.72 10.21 17.38
N GLY A 42 7.91 9.61 17.36
CA GLY A 42 8.29 8.45 18.17
C GLY A 42 8.72 7.22 17.36
N PRO A 43 8.86 6.06 18.01
CA PRO A 43 9.38 4.85 17.36
C PRO A 43 8.51 4.36 16.20
N LEU A 44 8.98 4.58 14.98
CA LEU A 44 8.33 4.13 13.77
C LEU A 44 8.33 2.61 13.65
N ARG A 45 7.18 2.00 13.95
CA ARG A 45 6.95 0.59 13.65
C ARG A 45 6.32 0.45 12.26
N LEU A 46 7.05 0.83 11.20
CA LEU A 46 6.58 0.69 9.81
C LEU A 46 6.16 -0.76 9.48
N ASN A 47 6.86 -1.74 10.07
CA ASN A 47 6.48 -3.14 10.00
C ASN A 47 5.09 -3.42 10.58
N SER A 48 4.70 -2.73 11.66
CA SER A 48 3.36 -2.86 12.25
C SER A 48 2.30 -2.23 11.34
N ILE A 49 2.58 -1.09 10.71
CA ILE A 49 1.65 -0.48 9.74
C ILE A 49 1.43 -1.44 8.56
N ARG A 50 2.51 -2.02 8.03
CA ARG A 50 2.42 -3.03 6.96
C ARG A 50 1.64 -4.28 7.37
N LYS A 51 1.81 -4.74 8.63
CA LYS A 51 1.05 -5.86 9.19
C LYS A 51 -0.43 -5.51 9.34
N LEU A 52 -0.75 -4.34 9.90
CA LEU A 52 -2.12 -3.85 10.04
C LEU A 52 -2.84 -3.81 8.70
N TRP A 53 -2.20 -3.20 7.69
CA TRP A 53 -2.75 -3.16 6.34
C TRP A 53 -3.01 -4.57 5.79
N ALA A 54 -2.01 -5.47 5.85
CA ALA A 54 -2.19 -6.84 5.36
C ALA A 54 -3.34 -7.56 6.06
N SER A 55 -3.36 -7.50 7.39
CA SER A 55 -4.39 -8.16 8.21
C SER A 55 -5.78 -7.60 7.90
N TYR A 56 -5.93 -6.28 7.76
CA TYR A 56 -7.23 -5.68 7.43
C TYR A 56 -7.68 -6.07 6.01
N MET A 57 -6.78 -6.01 5.04
CA MET A 57 -7.10 -6.25 3.64
C MET A 57 -7.50 -7.70 3.34
N THR A 58 -7.25 -8.67 4.23
CA THR A 58 -7.73 -10.05 4.09
C THR A 58 -9.27 -10.16 3.96
N ARG A 59 -10.01 -9.15 4.45
CA ARG A 59 -11.46 -9.05 4.31
C ARG A 59 -11.92 -8.69 2.89
N HIS A 60 -10.99 -8.22 2.05
CA HIS A 60 -11.26 -7.68 0.71
C HIS A 60 -10.43 -8.38 -0.37
N LEU A 61 -9.23 -8.85 -0.02
CA LEU A 61 -8.21 -9.37 -0.91
C LEU A 61 -7.75 -10.75 -0.47
N THR A 62 -7.38 -11.54 -1.45
CA THR A 62 -6.71 -12.83 -1.27
C THR A 62 -5.25 -12.63 -0.88
N GLU A 63 -4.64 -13.62 -0.26
CA GLU A 63 -3.22 -13.59 0.08
C GLU A 63 -2.29 -13.32 -1.14
N PRO A 64 -2.51 -13.93 -2.33
CA PRO A 64 -1.77 -13.60 -3.55
C PRO A 64 -1.82 -12.11 -3.91
N GLU A 65 -3.00 -11.50 -3.88
CA GLU A 65 -3.19 -10.07 -4.20
C GLU A 65 -2.49 -9.17 -3.17
N ILE A 66 -2.60 -9.50 -1.89
CA ILE A 66 -1.89 -8.80 -0.80
C ILE A 66 -0.38 -8.89 -1.02
N ASN A 67 0.13 -10.09 -1.30
CA ASN A 67 1.55 -10.32 -1.52
C ASN A 67 2.04 -9.54 -2.75
N LEU A 68 1.29 -9.54 -3.86
CA LEU A 68 1.60 -8.72 -5.04
C LEU A 68 1.73 -7.24 -4.68
N LEU A 69 0.70 -6.65 -4.07
CA LEU A 69 0.64 -5.23 -3.74
C LEU A 69 1.74 -4.82 -2.73
N GLN A 70 2.15 -5.76 -1.90
CA GLN A 70 3.20 -5.56 -0.92
C GLN A 70 4.61 -5.84 -1.46
N GLY A 71 4.75 -6.18 -2.75
CA GLY A 71 6.02 -6.50 -3.40
C GLY A 71 6.62 -7.84 -2.97
N ARG A 72 5.82 -8.74 -2.40
CA ARG A 72 6.21 -10.11 -2.07
C ARG A 72 5.96 -11.00 -3.28
N VAL A 73 7.04 -11.38 -3.95
CA VAL A 73 6.98 -12.47 -4.94
C VAL A 73 7.12 -13.77 -4.15
N GLY A 74 5.99 -14.38 -3.84
CA GLY A 74 5.97 -15.69 -3.19
C GLY A 74 6.64 -16.75 -4.09
N LYS A 75 7.23 -17.78 -3.48
CA LYS A 75 7.72 -18.97 -4.20
C LYS A 75 6.57 -19.91 -4.62
N SER A 76 5.32 -19.52 -4.41
CA SER A 76 4.20 -20.42 -4.71
C SER A 76 4.09 -20.62 -6.22
N VAL A 77 3.83 -21.86 -6.61
CA VAL A 77 3.58 -22.24 -8.01
C VAL A 77 2.46 -21.37 -8.61
N PHE A 78 1.43 -21.07 -7.79
CA PHE A 78 0.35 -20.17 -8.18
C PHE A 78 0.85 -18.78 -8.57
N MET A 79 1.65 -18.12 -7.73
CA MET A 79 2.18 -16.78 -8.01
C MET A 79 3.15 -16.78 -9.20
N ALA A 80 3.89 -17.88 -9.40
CA ALA A 80 4.87 -18.00 -10.47
C ALA A 80 4.24 -18.30 -11.85
N HIS A 81 3.14 -19.06 -11.90
CA HIS A 81 2.64 -19.61 -13.17
C HIS A 81 1.19 -19.24 -13.51
N TYR A 82 0.36 -18.90 -12.52
CA TYR A 82 -1.09 -18.76 -12.71
C TYR A 82 -1.61 -17.35 -12.42
N PHE A 83 -0.97 -16.64 -11.51
CA PHE A 83 -1.42 -15.31 -11.10
C PHE A 83 -1.10 -14.26 -12.17
N ASN A 84 -2.13 -13.88 -12.94
CA ASN A 84 -2.03 -12.81 -13.93
C ASN A 84 -2.96 -11.64 -13.54
N PRO A 85 -2.39 -10.48 -13.17
CA PRO A 85 -3.15 -9.29 -12.79
C PRO A 85 -4.14 -8.79 -13.84
N SER A 86 -3.91 -9.10 -15.13
CA SER A 86 -4.77 -8.67 -16.25
C SER A 86 -6.17 -9.29 -16.19
N TYR A 87 -6.32 -10.44 -15.52
CA TYR A 87 -7.62 -11.09 -15.31
C TYR A 87 -8.34 -10.60 -14.05
N LEU A 88 -7.71 -9.74 -13.25
CA LEU A 88 -8.27 -9.23 -12.00
C LEU A 88 -9.03 -7.93 -12.24
N ILE A 89 -10.12 -8.02 -13.00
CA ILE A 89 -10.90 -6.87 -13.47
C ILE A 89 -11.47 -6.05 -12.30
N ASP A 90 -11.82 -6.72 -11.20
CA ASP A 90 -12.42 -6.13 -10.01
C ASP A 90 -11.41 -5.83 -8.88
N LEU A 91 -10.12 -6.16 -9.06
CA LEU A 91 -9.11 -5.95 -8.02
C LEU A 91 -9.03 -4.49 -7.59
N LYS A 92 -9.06 -3.56 -8.55
CA LYS A 92 -9.03 -2.12 -8.25
C LYS A 92 -10.18 -1.71 -7.33
N SER A 93 -11.41 -2.12 -7.63
CA SER A 93 -12.59 -1.74 -6.85
C SER A 93 -12.59 -2.38 -5.46
N ARG A 94 -12.08 -3.61 -5.33
CA ARG A 94 -11.89 -4.29 -4.03
C ARG A 94 -10.82 -3.62 -3.18
N ILE A 95 -9.71 -3.21 -3.78
CA ILE A 95 -8.67 -2.44 -3.09
C ILE A 95 -9.22 -1.10 -2.60
N GLU A 96 -9.89 -0.34 -3.48
CA GLU A 96 -10.49 0.95 -3.13
C GLU A 96 -11.47 0.83 -1.97
N ARG A 97 -12.34 -0.19 -1.98
CA ARG A 97 -13.28 -0.47 -0.90
C ARG A 97 -12.56 -0.78 0.41
N GLY A 98 -11.54 -1.64 0.37
CA GLY A 98 -10.76 -2.01 1.55
C GLY A 98 -9.98 -0.83 2.14
N VAL A 99 -9.39 0.01 1.29
CA VAL A 99 -8.67 1.20 1.74
C VAL A 99 -9.60 2.22 2.37
N LYS A 100 -10.78 2.48 1.77
CA LYS A 100 -11.80 3.35 2.37
C LYS A 100 -12.25 2.83 3.75
N GLY A 101 -12.50 1.53 3.85
CA GLY A 101 -12.85 0.89 5.12
C GLY A 101 -11.74 1.00 6.18
N LEU A 102 -10.48 0.84 5.76
CA LEU A 102 -9.32 0.98 6.64
C LEU A 102 -9.20 2.41 7.18
N PHE A 103 -9.36 3.43 6.33
CA PHE A 103 -9.34 4.82 6.76
C PHE A 103 -10.50 5.16 7.70
N ALA A 104 -11.71 4.69 7.41
CA ALA A 104 -12.85 4.87 8.32
C ALA A 104 -12.61 4.22 9.69
N MET A 105 -12.02 3.01 9.71
CA MET A 105 -11.66 2.31 10.94
C MET A 105 -10.60 3.08 11.75
N ILE A 106 -9.57 3.60 11.07
CA ILE A 106 -8.53 4.42 11.73
C ILE A 106 -9.16 5.70 12.29
N ALA A 107 -9.95 6.42 11.50
CA ALA A 107 -10.63 7.64 11.91
C ALA A 107 -11.52 7.42 13.15
N ALA A 108 -12.27 6.32 13.19
CA ALA A 108 -13.09 5.96 14.34
C ALA A 108 -12.27 5.68 15.62
N VAL A 109 -11.07 5.09 15.47
CA VAL A 109 -10.18 4.78 16.60
C VAL A 109 -9.42 6.02 17.09
N THR A 110 -9.03 6.93 16.18
CA THR A 110 -8.23 8.10 16.51
C THR A 110 -9.06 9.34 16.85
N GLY A 111 -10.38 9.30 16.62
CA GLY A 111 -11.27 10.45 16.82
C GLY A 111 -11.06 11.57 15.80
N VAL A 112 -10.24 11.36 14.77
CA VAL A 112 -10.01 12.33 13.70
C VAL A 112 -11.11 12.14 12.66
N THR A 113 -12.09 13.04 12.66
CA THR A 113 -13.11 13.11 11.59
C THR A 113 -12.45 13.59 10.30
N SER A 114 -12.70 12.87 9.21
CA SER A 114 -12.18 13.18 7.87
C SER A 114 -12.85 14.40 7.27
#